data_AF-X1EQ07-F1
#
_entry.id   AF-X1EQ07-F1
#
_cell.length_a   1.000
_cell.length_b   1.000
_cell.length_c   1.000
_cell.angle_alpha   90.00
_cell.angle_beta   90.00
_cell.angle_gamma   90.00
#
_symmetry.space_group_name_H-M   'P 1'
#
loop_
_entity.id
_entity.type
_entity.pdbx_description
1 polymer ?
#
loop_
_entity_poly.entity_id
_entity_poly.type
_entity_poly.pdbx_seq_one_letter_code
_entity_poly.pdbx_strand_id
1 'polypeptide(L)'
;LQIKGSLETSLNYPPEVITKTREYDHWILWMLYNNVYCKWSDFIEPPLSINQSSLSKNLNILLDKEFVEKNNREYRITKDGESEYFKMLKNYDLDRQSILNEEIKRVEVITDKVSKFFDEYEIEDDEIRYRFLNMVLRLDYTKVEANLSDEVDFDKILLFLSINNPDNYPNYITAKDFALKYDIKLLTLNFFIEKIVEDKLYAIKFFKLNVDDKITYYIQAEERLEKVLSVIIEDYIRKFTYLSKFQKKNGDQYKTPDINQLLDNVIEDLCKDLFHEDLKPSLRKFLIEYIEHLA
;
A
#
# COMPACT_ATOMS: atom_id res chain seq x y z
N LEU A 1 -4.64 -14.39 23.45
CA LEU A 1 -3.85 -15.34 24.25
C LEU A 1 -4.13 -16.77 23.80
N GLN A 2 -3.31 -17.30 22.90
CA GLN A 2 -2.93 -18.71 22.88
C GLN A 2 -1.47 -18.78 22.44
N ILE A 3 -0.72 -19.51 23.26
CA ILE A 3 0.72 -19.55 23.42
C ILE A 3 1.41 -20.11 22.16
N LYS A 4 2.40 -19.40 21.60
CA LYS A 4 3.45 -20.02 20.77
C LYS A 4 4.28 -20.89 21.70
N GLY A 5 4.04 -22.19 21.69
CA GLY A 5 4.82 -23.15 22.46
C GLY A 5 4.09 -24.45 22.75
N SER A 6 4.47 -25.48 22.00
CA SER A 6 4.20 -26.92 22.16
C SER A 6 2.99 -27.52 21.42
N LEU A 7 3.33 -28.58 20.66
CA LEU A 7 2.52 -29.67 20.11
C LEU A 7 1.97 -29.44 18.69
N GLU A 8 2.54 -30.18 17.73
CA GLU A 8 1.81 -30.66 16.55
C GLU A 8 0.43 -31.19 16.98
N THR A 9 -0.56 -31.03 16.09
CA THR A 9 -1.87 -31.73 16.01
C THR A 9 -3.17 -30.94 16.21
N SER A 10 -3.22 -29.63 15.89
CA SER A 10 -4.50 -29.07 15.42
C SER A 10 -4.28 -27.95 14.39
N LEU A 11 -4.71 -28.20 13.15
CA LEU A 11 -4.77 -27.17 12.12
C LEU A 11 -5.78 -26.08 12.51
N ASN A 12 -5.42 -24.83 12.28
CA ASN A 12 -6.30 -23.68 12.46
C ASN A 12 -7.12 -23.46 11.17
N TYR A 13 -8.41 -23.80 11.23
CA TYR A 13 -9.31 -23.74 10.09
C TYR A 13 -9.99 -22.38 9.96
N PRO A 14 -10.39 -21.97 8.74
CA PRO A 14 -11.11 -20.72 8.52
C PRO A 14 -12.44 -20.69 9.29
N PRO A 15 -12.79 -19.56 9.93
CA PRO A 15 -14.07 -19.38 10.58
C PRO A 15 -15.22 -19.39 9.57
N GLU A 16 -16.43 -19.66 10.06
CA GLU A 16 -17.63 -19.80 9.21
C GLU A 16 -17.89 -18.60 8.29
N VAL A 17 -17.56 -17.39 8.72
CA VAL A 17 -17.76 -16.20 7.87
C VAL A 17 -16.94 -16.22 6.59
N ILE A 18 -15.74 -16.85 6.60
CA ILE A 18 -14.95 -17.10 5.38
C ILE A 18 -15.48 -18.30 4.62
N THR A 19 -15.91 -19.36 5.31
CA THR A 19 -16.37 -20.59 4.66
C THR A 19 -17.83 -20.54 4.18
N LYS A 20 -18.58 -19.49 4.50
CA LYS A 20 -19.95 -19.22 4.00
C LYS A 20 -19.97 -18.99 2.49
N THR A 21 -18.97 -18.33 1.94
CA THR A 21 -18.81 -18.16 0.49
C THR A 21 -17.82 -19.21 -0.03
N ARG A 22 -18.11 -19.78 -1.21
CA ARG A 22 -17.22 -20.78 -1.84
C ARG A 22 -16.06 -20.12 -2.58
N GLU A 23 -15.36 -19.24 -1.88
CA GLU A 23 -14.15 -18.57 -2.37
C GLU A 23 -12.93 -19.35 -1.88
N TYR A 24 -12.62 -20.45 -2.57
CA TYR A 24 -11.59 -21.39 -2.12
C TYR A 24 -10.19 -20.77 -2.02
N ASP A 25 -9.86 -19.75 -2.82
CA ASP A 25 -8.60 -19.01 -2.72
C ASP A 25 -8.45 -18.41 -1.32
N HIS A 26 -9.54 -17.87 -0.76
CA HIS A 26 -9.56 -17.30 0.57
C HIS A 26 -9.41 -18.35 1.66
N TRP A 27 -10.01 -19.52 1.46
CA TRP A 27 -9.89 -20.64 2.39
C TRP A 27 -8.44 -21.14 2.42
N ILE A 28 -7.82 -21.24 1.24
CA ILE A 28 -6.43 -21.66 1.08
C ILE A 28 -5.49 -20.64 1.73
N LEU A 29 -5.65 -19.34 1.43
CA LEU A 29 -4.83 -18.27 2.01
C LEU A 29 -4.97 -18.23 3.53
N TRP A 30 -6.18 -18.38 4.09
CA TRP A 30 -6.36 -18.46 5.54
C TRP A 30 -5.63 -19.64 6.16
N MET A 31 -5.79 -20.83 5.58
CA MET A 31 -5.12 -22.03 6.06
C MET A 31 -3.61 -21.87 6.05
N LEU A 32 -3.04 -21.35 4.96
CA LEU A 32 -1.59 -21.21 4.81
C LEU A 32 -1.00 -20.09 5.66
N TYR A 33 -1.78 -19.05 5.95
CA TYR A 33 -1.38 -17.97 6.84
C TYR A 33 -1.39 -18.40 8.32
N ASN A 34 -2.43 -19.12 8.74
CA ASN A 34 -2.67 -19.44 10.15
C ASN A 34 -2.03 -20.76 10.60
N ASN A 35 -1.32 -21.45 9.71
CA ASN A 35 -0.62 -22.70 9.99
C ASN A 35 0.82 -22.64 9.47
N VAL A 36 1.73 -23.37 10.12
CA VAL A 36 3.15 -23.37 9.73
C VAL A 36 3.34 -23.87 8.29
N TYR A 37 2.54 -24.86 7.91
CA TYR A 37 2.40 -25.37 6.56
C TYR A 37 1.09 -26.14 6.45
N CYS A 38 0.62 -26.38 5.23
CA CYS A 38 -0.48 -27.31 4.98
C CYS A 38 -0.09 -28.35 3.93
N LYS A 39 -0.62 -29.55 4.09
CA LYS A 39 -0.57 -30.63 3.10
C LYS A 39 -1.86 -30.62 2.27
N TRP A 40 -1.82 -31.29 1.14
CA TRP A 40 -3.00 -31.45 0.26
C TRP A 40 -4.22 -32.02 1.00
N SER A 41 -4.02 -32.99 1.90
CA SER A 41 -5.05 -33.63 2.72
C SER A 41 -5.84 -32.62 3.56
N ASP A 42 -5.17 -31.56 4.01
CA ASP A 42 -5.68 -30.63 5.02
C ASP A 42 -6.81 -29.75 4.47
N PHE A 43 -6.98 -29.72 3.15
CA PHE A 43 -7.99 -28.95 2.44
C PHE A 43 -9.18 -29.77 1.95
N ILE A 44 -9.05 -31.10 1.91
CA ILE A 44 -10.06 -32.00 1.32
C ILE A 44 -10.83 -32.77 2.41
N GLU A 45 -10.26 -32.91 3.60
CA GLU A 45 -10.87 -33.60 4.73
C GLU A 45 -11.59 -32.62 5.67
N PRO A 46 -12.77 -32.99 6.22
CA PRO A 46 -13.47 -32.16 7.21
C PRO A 46 -12.52 -31.68 8.33
N PRO A 47 -12.67 -30.44 8.82
CA PRO A 47 -13.80 -29.52 8.62
C PRO A 47 -13.77 -28.71 7.31
N LEU A 48 -12.70 -28.79 6.51
CA LEU A 48 -12.59 -28.07 5.23
C LEU A 48 -12.70 -29.04 4.05
N SER A 49 -13.78 -28.94 3.26
CA SER A 49 -14.03 -29.90 2.16
C SER A 49 -14.01 -29.22 0.80
N ILE A 50 -12.82 -28.80 0.37
CA ILE A 50 -12.60 -28.32 -1.00
C ILE A 50 -12.56 -29.54 -1.91
N ASN A 51 -13.31 -29.51 -3.02
CA ASN A 51 -13.21 -30.59 -3.99
C ASN A 51 -11.81 -30.60 -4.64
N GLN A 52 -11.31 -31.78 -5.03
CA GLN A 52 -9.94 -31.92 -5.51
C GLN A 52 -9.64 -31.06 -6.76
N SER A 53 -10.60 -30.93 -7.68
CA SER A 53 -10.40 -30.17 -8.93
C SER A 53 -10.30 -28.66 -8.69
N SER A 54 -11.14 -28.11 -7.81
CA SER A 54 -11.10 -26.72 -7.37
C SER A 54 -9.85 -26.43 -6.57
N LEU A 55 -9.45 -27.34 -5.67
CA LEU A 55 -8.20 -27.20 -4.92
C LEU A 55 -6.99 -27.13 -5.86
N SER A 56 -6.90 -28.02 -6.85
CA SER A 56 -5.82 -27.98 -7.86
C SER A 56 -5.81 -26.67 -8.62
N LYS A 57 -6.97 -26.26 -9.12
CA LYS A 57 -7.10 -25.04 -9.92
C LYS A 57 -6.62 -23.82 -9.13
N ASN A 58 -7.09 -23.68 -7.89
CA ASN A 58 -6.86 -22.50 -7.07
C ASN A 58 -5.46 -22.45 -6.48
N LEU A 59 -4.90 -23.60 -6.06
CA LEU A 59 -3.49 -23.65 -5.66
C LEU A 59 -2.56 -23.31 -6.82
N ASN A 60 -2.85 -23.76 -8.04
CA ASN A 60 -2.05 -23.38 -9.21
C ASN A 60 -2.12 -21.88 -9.48
N ILE A 61 -3.30 -21.26 -9.38
CA ILE A 61 -3.44 -19.80 -9.52
C ILE A 61 -2.62 -19.07 -8.44
N LEU A 62 -2.66 -19.53 -7.20
CA LEU A 62 -1.91 -18.92 -6.10
C LEU A 62 -0.39 -19.13 -6.21
N LEU A 63 0.04 -20.27 -6.75
CA LEU A 63 1.44 -20.55 -7.09
C LEU A 63 1.92 -19.66 -8.25
N ASP A 64 1.12 -19.52 -9.31
CA ASP A 64 1.44 -18.70 -10.48
C ASP A 64 1.53 -17.20 -10.14
N LYS A 65 0.76 -16.76 -9.13
CA LYS A 65 0.82 -15.40 -8.56
C LYS A 65 1.90 -15.21 -7.50
N GLU A 66 2.69 -16.25 -7.21
CA GLU A 66 3.73 -16.25 -6.17
C GLU A 66 3.19 -15.96 -4.76
N PHE A 67 1.89 -16.14 -4.50
CA PHE A 67 1.28 -15.97 -3.18
C PHE A 67 1.49 -17.18 -2.28
N VAL A 68 1.71 -18.34 -2.89
CA VAL A 68 1.96 -19.61 -2.20
C VAL A 68 3.20 -20.22 -2.80
N GLU A 69 4.00 -20.86 -1.97
CA GLU A 69 5.11 -21.70 -2.39
C GLU A 69 4.87 -23.16 -2.01
N LYS A 70 5.52 -24.08 -2.72
CA LYS A 70 5.41 -25.51 -2.48
C LYS A 70 6.79 -26.15 -2.34
N ASN A 71 7.05 -26.72 -1.17
CA ASN A 71 8.29 -27.44 -0.85
C ASN A 71 7.95 -28.80 -0.25
N ASN A 72 8.49 -29.90 -0.79
CA ASN A 72 8.30 -31.27 -0.24
C ASN A 72 6.84 -31.68 0.07
N ARG A 73 5.89 -31.33 -0.82
CA ARG A 73 4.42 -31.58 -0.65
C ARG A 73 3.75 -30.76 0.47
N GLU A 74 4.48 -29.81 1.03
CA GLU A 74 3.97 -28.79 1.93
C GLU A 74 3.76 -27.50 1.16
N TYR A 75 2.67 -26.81 1.47
CA TYR A 75 2.34 -25.50 0.95
C TYR A 75 2.56 -24.47 2.06
N ARG A 76 3.13 -23.31 1.72
CA ARG A 76 3.38 -22.19 2.63
C ARG A 76 2.99 -20.88 1.96
N ILE A 77 2.56 -19.92 2.76
CA ILE A 77 2.28 -18.57 2.27
C ILE A 77 3.60 -17.80 2.08
N THR A 78 3.67 -16.98 1.04
CA THR A 78 4.79 -16.06 0.80
C THR A 78 4.48 -14.67 1.38
N LYS A 79 5.44 -13.75 1.40
CA LYS A 79 5.21 -12.34 1.81
C LYS A 79 4.10 -11.66 0.97
N ASP A 80 4.07 -11.94 -0.33
CA ASP A 80 3.04 -11.40 -1.23
C ASP A 80 1.68 -12.04 -0.98
N GLY A 81 1.66 -13.35 -0.68
CA GLY A 81 0.47 -14.05 -0.25
C GLY A 81 -0.09 -13.54 1.07
N GLU A 82 0.76 -13.18 2.03
CA GLU A 82 0.32 -12.52 3.27
C GLU A 82 -0.40 -11.21 2.95
N SER A 83 0.19 -10.39 2.07
CA SER A 83 -0.42 -9.12 1.64
C SER A 83 -1.79 -9.34 0.99
N GLU A 84 -1.94 -10.36 0.14
CA GLU A 84 -3.22 -10.72 -0.46
C GLU A 84 -4.22 -11.24 0.59
N TYR A 85 -3.77 -12.07 1.53
CA TYR A 85 -4.58 -12.53 2.65
C TYR A 85 -5.14 -11.34 3.46
N PHE A 86 -4.36 -10.29 3.70
CA PHE A 86 -4.86 -9.10 4.38
C PHE A 86 -5.87 -8.29 3.56
N LYS A 87 -5.69 -8.22 2.23
CA LYS A 87 -6.70 -7.64 1.33
C LYS A 87 -8.00 -8.43 1.42
N MET A 88 -7.91 -9.76 1.40
CA MET A 88 -9.04 -10.66 1.57
C MET A 88 -9.77 -10.42 2.90
N LEU A 89 -9.07 -10.30 4.04
CA LEU A 89 -9.71 -10.15 5.36
C LEU A 89 -10.68 -8.95 5.42
N LYS A 90 -10.37 -7.87 4.69
CA LYS A 90 -11.25 -6.68 4.59
C LYS A 90 -12.62 -7.02 4.00
N ASN A 91 -12.73 -8.09 3.21
CA ASN A 91 -13.98 -8.51 2.58
C ASN A 91 -14.93 -9.27 3.52
N TYR A 92 -14.43 -9.76 4.66
CA TYR A 92 -15.17 -10.67 5.55
C TYR A 92 -15.65 -10.04 6.85
N ASP A 93 -15.41 -8.73 7.03
CA ASP A 93 -15.62 -8.01 8.30
C ASP A 93 -15.04 -8.79 9.50
N LEU A 94 -14.00 -9.61 9.23
CA LEU A 94 -13.29 -10.41 10.21
C LEU A 94 -12.30 -9.52 10.92
N ASP A 95 -12.93 -8.78 11.81
CA ASP A 95 -12.45 -8.13 12.99
C ASP A 95 -11.31 -7.13 12.75
N ARG A 96 -11.66 -5.84 12.87
CA ARG A 96 -10.69 -4.76 13.08
C ARG A 96 -9.64 -5.17 14.11
N GLN A 97 -9.99 -6.02 15.07
CA GLN A 97 -9.09 -6.55 16.08
C GLN A 97 -8.07 -7.58 15.54
N SER A 98 -8.42 -8.40 14.56
CA SER A 98 -7.46 -9.31 13.90
C SER A 98 -6.50 -8.54 12.99
N ILE A 99 -7.03 -7.56 12.23
CA ILE A 99 -6.18 -6.62 11.46
C ILE A 99 -5.26 -5.87 12.43
N LEU A 100 -5.80 -5.31 13.51
CA LEU A 100 -5.03 -4.59 14.52
C LEU A 100 -3.96 -5.48 15.17
N ASN A 101 -4.29 -6.73 15.52
CA ASN A 101 -3.34 -7.66 16.13
C ASN A 101 -2.18 -8.02 15.19
N GLU A 102 -2.41 -8.12 13.89
CA GLU A 102 -1.34 -8.38 12.91
C GLU A 102 -0.53 -7.13 12.60
N GLU A 103 -1.18 -5.97 12.50
CA GLU A 103 -0.46 -4.68 12.43
C GLU A 103 0.42 -4.50 13.67
N ILE A 104 -0.07 -4.85 14.87
CA ILE A 104 0.73 -4.87 16.11
C ILE A 104 1.92 -5.82 15.98
N LYS A 105 1.74 -7.06 15.54
CA LYS A 105 2.87 -8.01 15.38
C LYS A 105 3.92 -7.53 14.37
N ARG A 106 3.46 -6.98 13.24
CA ARG A 106 4.33 -6.41 12.20
C ARG A 106 5.15 -5.25 12.74
N VAL A 107 4.49 -4.37 13.49
CA VAL A 107 5.13 -3.24 14.16
C VAL A 107 6.09 -3.74 15.25
N GLU A 108 5.70 -4.70 16.10
CA GLU A 108 6.54 -5.27 17.17
C GLU A 108 7.91 -5.76 16.66
N VAL A 109 7.95 -6.39 15.48
CA VAL A 109 9.21 -6.89 14.88
C VAL A 109 10.18 -5.75 14.55
N ILE A 110 9.67 -4.57 14.18
CA ILE A 110 10.50 -3.41 13.79
C ILE A 110 10.59 -2.33 14.87
N THR A 111 9.76 -2.39 15.92
CA THR A 111 9.56 -1.31 16.91
C THR A 111 10.87 -0.94 17.59
N ASP A 112 11.62 -1.91 18.11
CA ASP A 112 12.85 -1.62 18.86
C ASP A 112 13.93 -0.94 18.01
N LYS A 113 14.02 -1.28 16.71
CA LYS A 113 14.96 -0.66 15.77
C LYS A 113 14.48 0.75 15.42
N VAL A 114 13.20 0.89 15.07
CA VAL A 114 12.63 2.16 14.62
C VAL A 114 12.52 3.18 15.76
N SER A 115 12.21 2.75 16.98
CA SER A 115 12.21 3.62 18.16
C SER A 115 13.60 4.22 18.40
N LYS A 116 14.67 3.41 18.33
CA LYS A 116 16.04 3.92 18.44
C LYS A 116 16.37 4.93 17.35
N PHE A 117 15.95 4.65 16.12
CA PHE A 117 16.14 5.59 15.00
C PHE A 117 15.40 6.91 15.25
N PHE A 118 14.14 6.88 15.71
CA PHE A 118 13.40 8.09 16.03
C PHE A 118 14.03 8.88 17.19
N ASP A 119 14.53 8.20 18.22
CA ASP A 119 15.21 8.83 19.34
C ASP A 119 16.54 9.46 18.91
N GLU A 120 17.34 8.74 18.10
CA GLU A 120 18.66 9.19 17.62
C GLU A 120 18.55 10.42 16.71
N TYR A 121 17.51 10.50 15.89
CA TYR A 121 17.30 11.58 14.92
C TYR A 121 16.25 12.61 15.34
N GLU A 122 15.78 12.55 16.60
CA GLU A 122 14.81 13.49 17.19
C GLU A 122 13.53 13.65 16.34
N ILE A 123 12.99 12.54 15.84
CA ILE A 123 11.78 12.54 15.03
C ILE A 123 10.58 12.48 15.96
N GLU A 124 9.92 13.62 16.19
CA GLU A 124 8.80 13.75 17.15
C GLU A 124 7.41 13.76 16.52
N ASP A 125 7.29 14.15 15.26
CA ASP A 125 6.00 14.31 14.58
C ASP A 125 5.35 12.95 14.29
N ASP A 126 4.17 12.72 14.86
CA ASP A 126 3.46 11.45 14.79
C ASP A 126 3.00 11.08 13.37
N GLU A 127 2.67 12.07 12.53
CA GLU A 127 2.29 11.81 11.14
C GLU A 127 3.51 11.41 10.31
N ILE A 128 4.67 12.05 10.51
CA ILE A 128 5.94 11.65 9.89
C ILE A 128 6.33 10.23 10.35
N ARG A 129 6.22 9.94 11.65
CA ARG A 129 6.49 8.60 12.21
C ARG A 129 5.59 7.54 11.61
N TYR A 130 4.29 7.82 11.50
CA TYR A 130 3.31 6.91 10.91
C TYR A 130 3.63 6.60 9.45
N ARG A 131 3.91 7.63 8.64
CA ARG A 131 4.30 7.46 7.22
C ARG A 131 5.58 6.64 7.09
N PHE A 132 6.59 6.95 7.92
CA PHE A 132 7.85 6.22 7.96
C PHE A 132 7.63 4.74 8.26
N LEU A 133 6.87 4.41 9.31
CA LEU A 133 6.55 3.02 9.68
C LEU A 133 5.85 2.28 8.54
N ASN A 134 4.87 2.92 7.89
CA ASN A 134 4.17 2.34 6.75
C ASN A 134 5.10 2.08 5.55
N MET A 135 6.14 2.90 5.35
CA MET A 135 7.17 2.66 4.34
C MET A 135 8.11 1.51 4.73
N VAL A 136 8.63 1.49 5.96
CA VAL A 136 9.53 0.42 6.44
C VAL A 136 8.88 -0.95 6.32
N LEU A 137 7.59 -1.06 6.63
CA LEU A 137 6.85 -2.32 6.53
C LEU A 137 6.67 -2.83 5.09
N ARG A 138 6.82 -1.96 4.09
CA ARG A 138 6.51 -2.26 2.69
C ARG A 138 7.73 -2.24 1.78
N LEU A 139 8.80 -1.55 2.16
CA LEU A 139 10.01 -1.36 1.36
C LEU A 139 11.16 -2.14 2.01
N ASP A 140 11.39 -3.35 1.50
CA ASP A 140 12.39 -4.29 2.01
C ASP A 140 13.83 -3.86 1.65
N TYR A 141 14.65 -3.55 2.66
CA TYR A 141 16.06 -3.16 2.53
C TYR A 141 16.90 -4.17 1.73
N THR A 142 16.56 -5.46 1.75
CA THR A 142 17.30 -6.51 1.00
C THR A 142 17.31 -6.24 -0.51
N LYS A 143 16.38 -5.45 -1.05
CA LYS A 143 16.38 -5.05 -2.47
C LYS A 143 17.44 -4.02 -2.83
N VAL A 144 17.99 -3.31 -1.84
CA VAL A 144 19.01 -2.27 -2.03
C VAL A 144 20.35 -2.59 -1.39
N GLU A 145 20.44 -3.64 -0.56
CA GLU A 145 21.64 -3.98 0.22
C GLU A 145 22.92 -4.10 -0.63
N ALA A 146 22.81 -4.57 -1.88
CA ALA A 146 23.93 -4.69 -2.80
C ALA A 146 24.56 -3.34 -3.20
N ASN A 147 23.77 -2.26 -3.16
CA ASN A 147 24.18 -0.91 -3.57
C ASN A 147 24.15 0.10 -2.41
N LEU A 148 23.59 -0.27 -1.26
CA LEU A 148 23.48 0.54 -0.05
C LEU A 148 23.85 -0.33 1.15
N SER A 149 25.11 -0.26 1.56
CA SER A 149 25.65 -1.12 2.61
C SER A 149 25.16 -0.80 4.02
N ASP A 150 24.61 0.39 4.23
CA ASP A 150 24.12 0.85 5.53
C ASP A 150 22.59 0.92 5.54
N GLU A 151 21.96 0.08 6.34
CA GLU A 151 20.51 0.06 6.54
C GLU A 151 20.00 1.37 7.17
N VAL A 152 20.84 2.06 7.97
CA VAL A 152 20.48 3.36 8.56
C VAL A 152 20.34 4.43 7.48
N ASP A 153 21.18 4.39 6.43
CA ASP A 153 21.02 5.30 5.29
C ASP A 153 19.76 5.00 4.50
N PHE A 154 19.33 3.73 4.44
CA PHE A 154 18.04 3.38 3.85
C PHE A 154 16.88 3.96 4.65
N ASP A 155 16.92 3.82 5.98
CA ASP A 155 15.94 4.43 6.87
C ASP A 155 15.91 5.97 6.68
N LYS A 156 17.06 6.64 6.58
CA LYS A 156 17.11 8.09 6.26
C LYS A 156 16.45 8.42 4.92
N ILE A 157 16.61 7.59 3.89
CA ILE A 157 15.94 7.79 2.59
C ILE A 157 14.41 7.70 2.75
N LEU A 158 13.91 6.72 3.52
CA LEU A 158 12.47 6.60 3.81
C LEU A 158 11.96 7.78 4.64
N LEU A 159 12.76 8.28 5.59
CA LEU A 159 12.45 9.47 6.36
C LEU A 159 12.33 10.71 5.45
N PHE A 160 13.21 10.88 4.47
CA PHE A 160 13.11 11.98 3.50
C PHE A 160 11.76 11.97 2.76
N LEU A 161 11.32 10.80 2.28
CA LEU A 161 10.01 10.64 1.62
C LEU A 161 8.85 10.93 2.59
N SER A 162 9.00 10.54 3.86
CA SER A 162 7.98 10.74 4.90
C SER A 162 7.82 12.20 5.32
N ILE A 163 8.92 12.97 5.35
CA ILE A 163 8.91 14.41 5.63
C ILE A 163 8.32 15.18 4.44
N ASN A 164 8.74 14.84 3.22
CA ASN A 164 8.34 15.54 2.00
C ASN A 164 7.05 14.97 1.41
N ASN A 165 5.99 14.95 2.22
CA ASN A 165 4.63 14.56 1.85
C ASN A 165 3.71 15.81 1.85
N PRO A 166 2.70 15.91 0.95
CA PRO A 166 1.83 17.09 0.91
C PRO A 166 1.07 17.39 2.20
N ASP A 167 0.80 16.38 3.04
CA ASP A 167 0.15 16.55 4.35
C ASP A 167 1.00 17.39 5.31
N ASN A 168 2.30 17.53 5.04
CA ASN A 168 3.21 18.32 5.86
C ASN A 168 3.32 19.78 5.41
N TYR A 169 2.60 20.20 4.36
CA TYR A 169 2.66 21.58 3.87
C TYR A 169 2.36 22.59 5.00
N PRO A 170 3.10 23.71 5.11
CA PRO A 170 4.16 24.18 4.21
C PRO A 170 5.56 23.64 4.54
N ASN A 171 5.69 22.72 5.50
CA ASN A 171 6.99 22.19 5.91
C ASN A 171 7.56 21.29 4.81
N TYR A 172 8.79 21.60 4.40
CA TYR A 172 9.53 20.88 3.38
C TYR A 172 11.02 20.95 3.69
N ILE A 173 11.75 19.90 3.36
CA ILE A 173 13.22 19.87 3.45
C ILE A 173 13.83 19.53 2.10
N THR A 174 14.73 20.37 1.61
CA THR A 174 15.44 20.06 0.36
C THR A 174 16.34 18.84 0.55
N ALA A 175 16.62 18.09 -0.52
CA ALA A 175 17.55 16.96 -0.46
C ALA A 175 18.93 17.37 0.08
N LYS A 176 19.37 18.59 -0.24
CA LYS A 176 20.64 19.14 0.23
C LYS A 176 20.63 19.41 1.74
N ASP A 177 19.58 20.04 2.25
CA ASP A 177 19.46 20.36 3.67
C ASP A 177 19.23 19.09 4.49
N PHE A 178 18.47 18.13 3.97
CA PHE A 178 18.28 16.82 4.58
C PHE A 178 19.60 16.05 4.67
N ALA A 179 20.34 15.99 3.56
CA ALA A 179 21.65 15.33 3.49
C ALA A 179 22.63 15.89 4.53
N LEU A 180 22.62 17.22 4.72
CA LEU A 180 23.42 17.88 5.75
C LEU A 180 22.92 17.58 7.16
N LYS A 181 21.61 17.63 7.40
CA LYS A 181 21.01 17.44 8.71
C LYS A 181 21.22 16.03 9.25
N TYR A 182 21.04 15.01 8.41
CA TYR A 182 21.03 13.60 8.81
C TYR A 182 22.29 12.84 8.40
N ASP A 183 23.34 13.57 7.98
CA ASP A 183 24.63 13.00 7.56
C ASP A 183 24.47 11.82 6.59
N ILE A 184 23.86 12.08 5.44
CA ILE A 184 23.77 11.14 4.31
C ILE A 184 24.34 11.81 3.07
N LYS A 185 25.08 11.07 2.25
CA LYS A 185 25.63 11.62 1.00
C LYS A 185 24.48 12.02 0.07
N LEU A 186 24.46 13.28 -0.38
CA LEU A 186 23.44 13.80 -1.30
C LEU A 186 23.29 12.94 -2.57
N LEU A 187 24.39 12.43 -3.12
CA LEU A 187 24.36 11.55 -4.28
C LEU A 187 23.64 10.23 -3.96
N THR A 188 23.89 9.64 -2.79
CA THR A 188 23.21 8.43 -2.33
C THR A 188 21.71 8.68 -2.15
N LEU A 189 21.35 9.76 -1.47
CA LEU A 189 19.95 10.14 -1.27
C LEU A 189 19.22 10.28 -2.61
N ASN A 190 19.73 11.11 -3.53
CA ASN A 190 19.08 11.36 -4.82
C ASN A 190 18.97 10.08 -5.66
N PHE A 191 20.02 9.26 -5.70
CA PHE A 191 20.03 8.02 -6.46
C PHE A 191 18.94 7.06 -5.97
N PHE A 192 18.80 6.86 -4.66
CA PHE A 192 17.80 5.93 -4.15
C PHE A 192 16.38 6.48 -4.18
N ILE A 193 16.19 7.80 -4.05
CA ILE A 193 14.88 8.42 -4.29
C ILE A 193 14.43 8.16 -5.73
N GLU A 194 15.32 8.32 -6.71
CA GLU A 194 15.01 7.99 -8.11
C GLU A 194 14.69 6.50 -8.28
N LYS A 195 15.47 5.60 -7.65
CA LYS A 195 15.21 4.15 -7.70
C LYS A 195 13.85 3.75 -7.12
N ILE A 196 13.47 4.36 -6.00
CA ILE A 196 12.22 4.05 -5.29
C ILE A 196 11.02 4.65 -6.04
N VAL A 197 11.13 5.91 -6.47
CA VAL A 197 10.00 6.68 -6.98
C VAL A 197 9.78 6.46 -8.49
N GLU A 198 10.85 6.37 -9.28
CA GLU A 198 10.78 6.33 -10.75
C GLU A 198 11.03 4.93 -11.32
N ASP A 199 12.10 4.26 -10.88
CA ASP A 199 12.52 2.97 -11.47
C ASP A 199 11.67 1.78 -11.03
N LYS A 200 10.63 2.00 -10.23
CA LYS A 200 9.70 0.97 -9.72
C LYS A 200 10.43 -0.22 -9.09
N LEU A 201 11.49 0.06 -8.33
CA LEU A 201 12.23 -0.96 -7.58
C LEU A 201 11.31 -1.80 -6.67
N TYR A 202 10.25 -1.16 -6.18
CA TYR A 202 9.19 -1.79 -5.41
C TYR A 202 7.90 -1.79 -6.22
N ALA A 203 7.00 -2.73 -5.92
CA ALA A 203 5.67 -2.77 -6.53
C ALA A 203 4.78 -1.56 -6.17
N ILE A 204 5.23 -0.75 -5.21
CA ILE A 204 4.54 0.45 -4.74
C ILE A 204 4.92 1.62 -5.64
N LYS A 205 3.90 2.30 -6.14
CA LYS A 205 4.06 3.51 -6.95
C LYS A 205 4.10 4.75 -6.06
N PHE A 206 4.87 5.73 -6.50
CA PHE A 206 4.87 7.08 -5.96
C PHE A 206 4.45 8.08 -7.05
N PHE A 207 3.79 9.15 -6.64
CA PHE A 207 3.45 10.28 -7.49
C PHE A 207 4.14 11.54 -6.99
N LYS A 208 4.61 12.38 -7.91
CA LYS A 208 5.32 13.62 -7.59
C LYS A 208 4.39 14.82 -7.74
N LEU A 209 4.19 15.56 -6.65
CA LEU A 209 3.54 16.86 -6.68
C LEU A 209 4.62 17.95 -6.69
N ASN A 210 4.86 18.51 -7.87
CA ASN A 210 5.85 19.58 -8.06
C ASN A 210 5.20 20.94 -7.82
N VAL A 211 5.65 21.66 -6.79
CA VAL A 211 5.14 23.00 -6.48
C VAL A 211 5.84 24.06 -7.33
N ASP A 212 7.16 23.95 -7.42
CA ASP A 212 8.03 24.73 -8.30
C ASP A 212 9.27 23.89 -8.66
N ASP A 213 10.33 24.51 -9.20
CA ASP A 213 11.57 23.83 -9.59
C ASP A 213 12.38 23.27 -8.39
N LYS A 214 12.00 23.61 -7.14
CA LYS A 214 12.76 23.29 -5.92
C LYS A 214 11.99 22.41 -4.94
N ILE A 215 10.66 22.45 -4.98
CA ILE A 215 9.79 21.76 -4.04
C ILE A 215 9.04 20.66 -4.76
N THR A 216 9.34 19.41 -4.37
CA THR A 216 8.64 18.21 -4.79
C THR A 216 8.16 17.46 -3.57
N TYR A 217 6.86 17.27 -3.47
CA TYR A 217 6.26 16.35 -2.50
C TYR A 217 6.00 14.99 -3.14
N TYR A 218 6.06 13.94 -2.33
CA TYR A 218 5.89 12.56 -2.75
C TYR A 218 4.62 11.98 -2.15
N ILE A 219 3.75 11.45 -3.01
CA ILE A 219 2.49 10.83 -2.64
C ILE A 219 2.63 9.32 -2.89
N GLN A 220 2.53 8.51 -1.84
CA GLN A 220 2.61 7.06 -1.99
C GLN A 220 1.24 6.50 -2.40
N ALA A 221 1.23 5.61 -3.40
CA ALA A 221 0.01 4.89 -3.78
C ALA A 221 -0.51 4.00 -2.64
N GLU A 222 -1.83 3.88 -2.54
CA GLU A 222 -2.52 3.16 -1.47
C GLU A 222 -2.33 3.74 -0.05
N GLU A 223 -1.71 4.90 0.09
CA GLU A 223 -1.72 5.69 1.33
C GLU A 223 -3.07 6.40 1.50
N ARG A 224 -3.38 6.90 2.70
CA ARG A 224 -4.61 7.65 2.98
C ARG A 224 -4.84 8.77 1.96
N LEU A 225 -3.84 9.61 1.74
CA LEU A 225 -3.92 10.76 0.84
C LEU A 225 -4.35 10.35 -0.58
N GLU A 226 -3.65 9.36 -1.14
CA GLU A 226 -3.89 8.87 -2.50
C GLU A 226 -5.21 8.10 -2.64
N LYS A 227 -5.62 7.34 -1.60
CA LYS A 227 -6.92 6.68 -1.56
C LYS A 227 -8.09 7.65 -1.56
N VAL A 228 -7.98 8.75 -0.80
CA VAL A 228 -9.05 9.76 -0.79
C VAL A 228 -9.08 10.51 -2.13
N LEU A 229 -7.89 10.86 -2.66
CA LEU A 229 -7.74 11.47 -3.98
C LEU A 229 -8.39 10.64 -5.09
N SER A 230 -8.06 9.34 -5.19
CA SER A 230 -8.61 8.43 -6.20
C SER A 230 -10.13 8.34 -6.11
N VAL A 231 -10.69 8.16 -4.91
CA VAL A 231 -12.15 8.08 -4.71
C VAL A 231 -12.86 9.35 -5.18
N ILE A 232 -12.32 10.53 -4.85
CA ILE A 232 -12.91 11.81 -5.29
C ILE A 232 -12.89 11.88 -6.82
N ILE A 233 -11.75 11.59 -7.44
CA ILE A 233 -11.59 11.69 -8.90
C ILE A 233 -12.48 10.69 -9.62
N GLU A 234 -12.56 9.45 -9.14
CA GLU A 234 -13.42 8.42 -9.70
C GLU A 234 -14.91 8.81 -9.65
N ASP A 235 -15.37 9.45 -8.58
CA ASP A 235 -16.75 9.94 -8.48
C ASP A 235 -17.03 11.01 -9.55
N TYR A 236 -16.09 11.95 -9.72
CA TYR A 236 -16.19 12.98 -10.75
C TYR A 236 -16.17 12.40 -12.18
N ILE A 237 -15.30 11.44 -12.47
CA ILE A 237 -15.24 10.73 -13.77
C ILE A 237 -16.55 9.97 -14.01
N ARG A 238 -17.09 9.29 -12.99
CA ARG A 238 -18.35 8.52 -13.10
C ARG A 238 -19.53 9.45 -13.35
N LYS A 239 -19.65 10.53 -12.57
CA LYS A 239 -20.68 11.57 -12.74
C LYS A 239 -20.64 12.16 -14.16
N PHE A 240 -19.45 12.50 -14.65
CA PHE A 240 -19.25 12.98 -16.02
C PHE A 240 -19.69 11.95 -17.07
N THR A 241 -19.28 10.69 -16.90
CA THR A 241 -19.62 9.59 -17.82
C THR A 241 -21.13 9.32 -17.87
N TYR A 242 -21.81 9.41 -16.73
CA TYR A 242 -23.26 9.20 -16.67
C TYR A 242 -24.03 10.37 -17.30
N LEU A 243 -23.72 11.61 -16.93
CA LEU A 243 -24.40 12.79 -17.46
C LEU A 243 -24.21 12.91 -18.97
N SER A 244 -23.02 12.62 -19.50
CA SER A 244 -22.76 12.63 -20.94
C SER A 244 -23.57 11.57 -21.70
N LYS A 245 -23.81 10.38 -21.13
CA LYS A 245 -24.68 9.34 -21.73
C LYS A 245 -26.16 9.73 -21.69
N PHE A 246 -26.63 10.34 -20.60
CA PHE A 246 -28.03 10.79 -20.48
C PHE A 246 -28.37 11.91 -21.47
N GLN A 247 -27.49 12.90 -21.64
CA GLN A 247 -27.72 14.03 -22.55
C GLN A 247 -27.67 13.64 -24.02
N LYS A 248 -26.78 12.71 -24.41
CA LYS A 248 -26.78 12.11 -25.75
C LYS A 248 -28.11 11.44 -26.11
N LYS A 249 -28.80 10.86 -25.12
CA LYS A 249 -30.10 10.21 -25.32
C LYS A 249 -31.24 11.21 -25.54
N ASN A 250 -31.10 12.45 -25.06
CA ASN A 250 -32.15 13.48 -25.10
C ASN A 250 -32.08 14.40 -26.34
N GLY A 251 -31.10 14.20 -27.23
CA GLY A 251 -30.99 14.99 -28.47
C GLY A 251 -30.43 16.40 -28.31
N ASP A 252 -29.95 16.76 -27.12
CA ASP A 252 -29.26 18.02 -26.88
C ASP A 252 -27.92 18.06 -27.63
N GLN A 253 -27.61 19.20 -28.27
CA GLN A 253 -26.30 19.42 -28.88
C GLN A 253 -25.23 19.31 -27.78
N TYR A 254 -24.35 18.34 -27.94
CA TYR A 254 -23.25 18.05 -27.02
C TYR A 254 -22.44 19.31 -26.72
N LYS A 255 -22.66 19.92 -25.54
CA LYS A 255 -21.62 20.74 -24.92
C LYS A 255 -20.69 19.75 -24.24
N THR A 256 -19.56 19.44 -24.88
CA THR A 256 -18.45 18.76 -24.20
C THR A 256 -18.24 19.47 -22.87
N PRO A 257 -18.45 18.81 -21.72
CA PRO A 257 -18.22 19.48 -20.45
C PRO A 257 -16.73 19.79 -20.40
N ASP A 258 -16.43 21.06 -20.11
CA ASP A 258 -15.07 21.58 -20.17
C ASP A 258 -14.21 20.83 -19.15
N ILE A 259 -13.18 20.13 -19.63
CA ILE A 259 -12.24 19.40 -18.77
C ILE A 259 -11.61 20.33 -17.74
N ASN A 260 -11.47 21.62 -18.06
CA ASN A 260 -11.00 22.62 -17.12
C ASN A 260 -12.00 22.86 -16.00
N GLN A 261 -13.30 22.91 -16.28
CA GLN A 261 -14.33 23.02 -15.24
C GLN A 261 -14.38 21.77 -14.36
N LEU A 262 -14.19 20.58 -14.93
CA LEU A 262 -14.07 19.36 -14.15
C LEU A 262 -12.89 19.45 -13.19
N LEU A 263 -11.71 19.81 -13.71
CA LEU A 263 -10.49 19.97 -12.92
C LEU A 263 -10.67 21.02 -11.82
N ASP A 264 -11.29 22.16 -12.11
CA ASP A 264 -11.55 23.21 -11.11
C ASP A 264 -12.44 22.70 -9.97
N ASN A 265 -13.54 22.01 -10.28
CA ASN A 265 -14.42 21.44 -9.26
C ASN A 265 -13.69 20.37 -8.40
N VAL A 266 -12.89 19.51 -9.04
CA VAL A 266 -12.09 18.49 -8.33
C VAL A 266 -11.08 19.18 -7.41
N ILE A 267 -10.35 20.19 -7.90
CA ILE A 267 -9.38 20.93 -7.11
C ILE A 267 -10.04 21.63 -5.92
N GLU A 268 -11.19 22.27 -6.14
CA GLU A 268 -11.94 22.92 -5.06
C GLU A 268 -12.35 21.92 -3.97
N ASP A 269 -12.79 20.71 -4.35
CA ASP A 269 -13.13 19.67 -3.37
C ASP A 269 -11.91 19.11 -2.67
N LEU A 270 -10.80 18.90 -3.38
CA LEU A 270 -9.55 18.43 -2.80
C LEU A 270 -8.97 19.44 -1.80
N CYS A 271 -9.08 20.74 -2.06
CA CYS A 271 -8.54 21.76 -1.17
C CYS A 271 -9.40 22.06 0.07
N LYS A 272 -10.63 21.52 0.15
CA LYS A 272 -11.47 21.68 1.36
C LYS A 272 -10.87 20.97 2.57
N ASP A 273 -10.45 19.71 2.37
CA ASP A 273 -10.11 18.82 3.48
C ASP A 273 -8.84 17.99 3.25
N LEU A 274 -8.27 17.97 2.03
CA LEU A 274 -7.19 17.04 1.66
C LEU A 274 -5.86 17.73 1.34
N PHE A 275 -5.88 18.88 0.66
CA PHE A 275 -4.67 19.62 0.31
C PHE A 275 -4.78 21.08 0.75
N HIS A 276 -3.64 21.69 1.07
CA HIS A 276 -3.61 23.13 1.32
C HIS A 276 -3.96 23.94 0.06
N GLU A 277 -4.68 25.03 0.23
CA GLU A 277 -5.15 25.93 -0.85
C GLU A 277 -4.02 26.47 -1.75
N ASP A 278 -2.84 26.70 -1.16
CA ASP A 278 -1.67 27.18 -1.90
C ASP A 278 -1.12 26.16 -2.92
N LEU A 279 -1.53 24.89 -2.81
CA LEU A 279 -1.14 23.83 -3.75
C LEU A 279 -2.02 23.78 -5.01
N LYS A 280 -3.09 24.59 -5.11
CA LYS A 280 -4.02 24.61 -6.26
C LYS A 280 -3.33 24.62 -7.63
N PRO A 281 -2.33 25.49 -7.91
CA PRO A 281 -1.68 25.53 -9.21
C PRO A 281 -0.97 24.21 -9.55
N SER A 282 -0.30 23.63 -8.56
CA SER A 282 0.47 22.39 -8.65
C SER A 282 -0.43 21.18 -8.83
N LEU A 283 -1.54 21.15 -8.08
CA LEU A 283 -2.58 20.13 -8.18
C LEU A 283 -3.18 20.08 -9.58
N ARG A 284 -3.42 21.24 -10.22
CA ARG A 284 -3.96 21.26 -11.58
C ARG A 284 -3.08 20.51 -12.58
N LYS A 285 -1.76 20.70 -12.52
CA LYS A 285 -0.82 19.99 -13.39
C LYS A 285 -0.77 18.50 -13.04
N PHE A 286 -0.64 18.20 -11.75
CA PHE A 286 -0.60 16.85 -11.22
C PHE A 286 -1.83 16.01 -11.61
N LEU A 287 -3.04 16.57 -11.50
CA LEU A 287 -4.29 15.86 -11.78
C LEU A 287 -4.41 15.41 -13.23
N ILE A 288 -3.86 16.15 -14.18
CA ILE A 288 -3.87 15.75 -15.59
C ILE A 288 -3.10 14.43 -15.76
N GLU A 289 -1.89 14.35 -15.22
CA GLU A 289 -1.05 13.15 -15.26
C GLU A 289 -1.65 12.00 -14.43
N TYR A 290 -2.26 12.32 -13.29
CA TYR A 290 -2.87 11.34 -12.41
C TYR A 290 -4.15 10.72 -12.99
N ILE A 291 -5.01 11.50 -13.66
CA ILE A 291 -6.21 10.97 -14.33
C ILE A 291 -5.84 10.00 -15.46
N GLU A 292 -4.80 10.31 -16.25
CA GLU A 292 -4.28 9.39 -17.28
C GLU A 292 -3.81 8.06 -16.67
N HIS A 293 -3.32 8.08 -15.43
CA HIS A 293 -2.94 6.85 -14.74
C HIS A 293 -4.13 5.99 -14.30
N LEU A 294 -5.28 6.60 -13.99
CA LEU A 294 -6.48 5.89 -13.55
C LEU A 294 -7.29 5.28 -14.72
N ALA A 295 -7.04 5.73 -15.95
CA ALA A 295 -7.75 5.32 -17.17
C ALA A 295 -7.21 4.01 -17.78
#